data_AF-A0A2S9G136-F1
#
_entry.id   AF-A0A2S9G136-F1
#
_cell.length_a   1.000
_cell.length_b   1.000
_cell.length_c   1.000
_cell.angle_alpha   90.00
_cell.angle_beta   90.00
_cell.angle_gamma   90.00
#
_symmetry.space_group_name_H-M   'P 1'
#
loop_
_entity.id
_entity.type
_entity.pdbx_description
1 polymer ?
#
loop_
_entity_poly.entity_id
_entity_poly.type
_entity_poly.pdbx_seq_one_letter_code
_entity_poly.pdbx_strand_id
1 'polypeptide(L)'
;RFPMWMAWGPELTFFCNDAYRRDTLGRKYPWALGRPAREVWAEIWEDIGPRIERVLSTGEATWDTALLLFLERSGYPEESYHTFS
;
A
#
# COMPACT_ATOMS: atom_id res chain seq x y z
N ARG A 1 -5.47 3.55 -17.04
CA ARG A 1 -4.29 2.82 -16.49
C ARG A 1 -4.59 2.55 -15.02
N PHE A 2 -4.46 1.32 -14.53
CA PHE A 2 -4.84 0.98 -13.15
C PHE A 2 -3.72 1.36 -12.16
N PRO A 3 -4.01 2.11 -11.08
CA PRO A 3 -3.07 2.30 -9.97
C PRO A 3 -2.73 0.96 -9.33
N MET A 4 -1.44 0.64 -9.25
CA MET A 4 -0.96 -0.59 -8.60
C MET A 4 0.33 -0.31 -7.83
N TRP A 5 0.46 -0.99 -6.70
CA TRP A 5 1.69 -1.08 -5.92
C TRP A 5 1.98 -2.54 -5.55
N MET A 6 3.23 -2.83 -5.21
CA MET A 6 3.72 -4.15 -4.83
C MET A 6 4.72 -4.00 -3.68
N ALA A 7 4.64 -4.90 -2.71
CA ALA A 7 5.72 -5.16 -1.75
C ALA A 7 6.55 -6.34 -2.24
N TRP A 8 7.87 -6.16 -2.33
CA TRP A 8 8.78 -7.18 -2.84
C TRP A 8 9.84 -7.58 -1.82
N GLY A 9 10.10 -8.88 -1.72
CA GLY A 9 11.15 -9.44 -0.88
C GLY A 9 10.81 -9.44 0.62
N PRO A 10 11.77 -9.90 1.46
CA PRO A 10 11.56 -10.10 2.90
C PRO A 10 11.23 -8.80 3.64
N GLU A 11 11.78 -7.68 3.17
CA GLU A 11 11.59 -6.34 3.77
C GLU A 11 10.34 -5.62 3.25
N LEU A 12 9.54 -6.29 2.41
CA LEU A 12 8.36 -5.72 1.77
C LEU A 12 8.66 -4.40 1.08
N THR A 13 9.72 -4.36 0.28
CA THR A 13 10.17 -3.16 -0.43
C THR A 13 9.07 -2.64 -1.34
N PHE A 14 8.67 -1.38 -1.15
CA PHE A 14 7.57 -0.74 -1.85
C PHE A 14 7.95 -0.32 -3.28
N PHE A 15 7.18 -0.81 -4.24
CA PHE A 15 7.20 -0.43 -5.64
C PHE A 15 5.80 0.00 -6.07
N CYS A 16 5.70 0.96 -6.98
CA CYS A 16 4.43 1.33 -7.57
C CYS A 16 4.59 1.75 -9.02
N ASN A 17 3.51 1.61 -9.78
CA ASN A 17 3.49 2.12 -11.15
C ASN A 17 3.26 3.65 -11.16
N ASP A 18 3.40 4.25 -12.35
CA ASP A 18 3.25 5.70 -12.52
C ASP A 18 1.81 6.19 -12.30
N ALA A 19 0.77 5.34 -12.38
CA ALA A 19 -0.60 5.75 -12.05
C ALA A 19 -0.73 5.89 -10.52
N TYR A 20 -0.31 4.87 -9.79
CA TYR A 20 -0.33 4.85 -8.33
C TYR A 20 0.49 6.00 -7.72
N ARG A 21 1.64 6.33 -8.33
CA ARG A 21 2.43 7.50 -7.93
C ARG A 21 1.62 8.79 -7.96
N ARG A 22 0.84 9.01 -9.02
CA ARG A 22 0.08 10.25 -9.24
C ARG A 22 -1.21 10.28 -8.42
N ASP A 23 -1.90 9.15 -8.35
CA ASP A 23 -3.28 9.07 -7.88
C ASP A 23 -3.38 8.77 -6.37
N THR A 24 -2.39 8.04 -5.82
CA THR A 24 -2.44 7.54 -4.43
C THR A 24 -1.27 7.99 -3.57
N LEU A 25 -0.05 7.94 -4.09
CA LEU A 25 1.16 8.11 -3.27
C LEU A 25 1.33 9.54 -2.73
N GLY A 26 0.86 10.55 -3.46
CA GLY A 26 0.87 11.95 -3.04
C GLY A 26 2.25 12.44 -2.60
N ARG A 27 2.31 13.10 -1.44
CA ARG A 27 3.55 13.66 -0.85
C ARG A 27 4.55 12.60 -0.40
N LYS A 28 4.20 11.30 -0.44
CA LYS A 28 5.13 10.22 -0.12
C LYS A 28 6.14 9.98 -1.24
N TYR A 29 5.88 10.44 -2.46
CA TYR A 29 6.86 10.44 -3.55
C TYR A 29 7.83 11.63 -3.41
N PRO A 30 9.15 11.46 -3.67
CA PRO A 30 9.83 10.26 -4.14
C PRO A 30 10.34 9.32 -3.04
N TRP A 31 10.29 9.72 -1.77
CA TRP A 31 10.99 9.01 -0.70
C TRP A 31 10.45 7.60 -0.45
N ALA A 32 9.18 7.32 -0.78
CA ALA A 32 8.56 6.02 -0.56
C ALA A 32 9.09 4.90 -1.47
N LEU A 33 9.57 5.22 -2.68
CA LEU A 33 9.99 4.19 -3.63
C LEU A 33 11.26 3.50 -3.12
N GLY A 34 11.21 2.17 -2.98
CA GLY A 34 12.33 1.39 -2.44
C GLY A 34 12.43 1.37 -0.90
N ARG A 35 11.47 1.95 -0.18
CA ARG A 35 11.38 1.85 1.30
C ARG A 35 10.50 0.66 1.72
N PRO A 36 10.63 0.18 2.97
CA PRO A 36 9.70 -0.84 3.49
C PRO A 36 8.25 -0.35 3.42
N ALA A 37 7.32 -1.20 2.96
CA ALA A 37 5.90 -0.85 2.85
C ALA A 37 5.29 -0.45 4.20
N ARG A 38 5.77 -1.03 5.30
CA ARG A 38 5.40 -0.65 6.68
C ARG A 38 5.75 0.78 7.06
N GLU A 39 6.78 1.36 6.46
CA GLU A 39 7.14 2.77 6.65
C GLU A 39 6.32 3.67 5.73
N VAL A 40 6.13 3.24 4.48
CA VAL A 40 5.36 4.00 3.49
C VAL A 40 3.89 4.13 3.92
N TRP A 41 3.32 3.08 4.49
CA TRP A 41 1.91 2.99 4.88
C TRP A 41 1.73 2.78 6.38
N ALA A 42 2.60 3.41 7.18
CA ALA A 42 2.56 3.30 8.64
C ALA A 42 1.17 3.64 9.22
N GLU A 43 0.46 4.59 8.60
CA GLU A 43 -0.87 5.03 9.06
C GLU A 43 -1.97 3.95 8.94
N ILE A 44 -1.78 2.96 8.08
CA ILE A 44 -2.75 1.89 7.79
C ILE A 44 -2.13 0.50 7.95
N TRP A 45 -0.95 0.41 8.56
CA TRP A 45 -0.19 -0.83 8.59
C TRP A 45 -0.92 -1.93 9.37
N GLU A 46 -1.62 -1.56 10.44
CA GLU A 46 -2.45 -2.49 11.22
C GLU A 46 -3.61 -3.08 10.37
N ASP A 47 -4.08 -2.36 9.36
CA ASP A 47 -5.10 -2.85 8.44
C ASP A 47 -4.48 -3.76 7.35
N ILE A 48 -3.41 -3.33 6.69
CA ILE A 48 -2.89 -4.04 5.50
C ILE A 48 -1.84 -5.11 5.84
N GLY A 49 -1.10 -4.95 6.93
CA GLY A 49 -0.02 -5.84 7.35
C GLY A 49 -0.46 -7.29 7.55
N PRO A 50 -1.54 -7.56 8.33
CA PRO A 50 -2.04 -8.92 8.54
C PRO A 50 -2.47 -9.62 7.25
N ARG A 51 -2.96 -8.88 6.25
CA ARG A 51 -3.34 -9.42 4.94
C ARG A 51 -2.10 -9.90 4.17
N ILE A 52 -1.06 -9.07 4.13
CA ILE A 52 0.22 -9.41 3.51
C ILE A 52 0.84 -10.62 4.20
N GLU A 53 0.87 -10.62 5.54
CA GLU A 53 1.43 -11.73 6.33
C GLU A 53 0.67 -13.04 6.10
N ARG A 54 -0.66 -13.00 5.97
CA ARG A 54 -1.46 -14.17 5.60
C ARG A 54 -1.00 -14.76 4.27
N VAL A 55 -0.92 -13.94 3.21
CA VAL A 55 -0.50 -14.41 1.88
C VAL A 55 0.91 -15.00 1.93
N LEU A 56 1.84 -14.36 2.65
CA LEU A 56 3.21 -14.85 2.77
C LEU A 56 3.33 -16.14 3.57
N SER A 57 2.53 -16.31 4.63
CA SER A 57 2.60 -17.48 5.51
C SER A 57 1.84 -18.69 4.98
N THR A 58 0.73 -18.49 4.26
CA THR A 58 -0.13 -19.58 3.76
C THR A 58 0.04 -19.85 2.27
N GLY A 59 0.52 -18.87 1.50
CA GLY A 59 0.52 -18.93 0.03
C GLY A 59 -0.87 -18.77 -0.61
N GLU A 60 -1.90 -18.49 0.19
CA GLU A 60 -3.26 -18.26 -0.31
C GLU A 60 -3.46 -16.79 -0.67
N ALA A 61 -3.83 -16.52 -1.92
CA ALA A 61 -4.18 -15.17 -2.35
C ALA A 61 -5.45 -14.67 -1.64
N THR A 62 -5.49 -13.38 -1.34
CA THR A 62 -6.64 -12.69 -0.73
C THR A 62 -7.02 -11.48 -1.55
N TRP A 63 -8.30 -11.13 -1.61
CA TRP A 63 -8.75 -9.91 -2.24
C TRP A 63 -9.70 -9.12 -1.33
N ASP A 64 -9.54 -7.80 -1.34
CA ASP A 64 -10.47 -6.86 -0.73
C ASP A 64 -10.95 -5.89 -1.81
N THR A 65 -12.26 -5.67 -1.88
CA THR A 65 -12.86 -4.70 -2.79
C THR A 65 -13.30 -3.47 -2.01
N ALA A 66 -12.86 -2.28 -2.44
CA ALA A 66 -13.20 -1.01 -1.80
C ALA A 66 -12.91 -1.00 -0.29
N LEU A 67 -11.72 -1.46 0.11
CA LEU A 67 -11.24 -1.37 1.48
C LEU A 67 -11.09 0.10 1.87
N LEU A 68 -11.85 0.51 2.87
CA LEU A 68 -11.76 1.85 3.46
C LEU A 68 -10.44 1.98 4.22
N LEU A 69 -9.64 2.96 3.81
CA LEU A 69 -8.35 3.29 4.41
C LEU A 69 -8.20 4.80 4.56
N PHE A 70 -7.68 5.23 5.70
CA PHE A 70 -7.38 6.64 5.97
C PHE A 70 -5.92 6.91 5.66
N LEU A 71 -5.65 7.52 4.50
CA LEU A 71 -4.28 7.78 4.05
C LEU A 71 -3.82 9.19 4.44
N GLU A 72 -2.56 9.31 4.85
CA GLU A 72 -1.91 10.61 5.09
C GLU A 72 -0.97 10.97 3.94
N ARG A 73 -1.56 11.28 2.78
CA ARG A 73 -0.83 11.60 1.55
C ARG A 73 -0.78 13.09 1.22
N SER A 74 -1.61 13.91 1.87
CA SER A 74 -1.66 15.38 1.69
C SER A 74 -1.29 16.18 2.94
N GLY A 75 -0.91 15.52 4.04
CA GLY A 75 -0.61 16.15 5.33
C GLY A 75 -1.80 16.23 6.28
N TYR A 76 -2.87 15.52 5.97
CA TYR A 76 -4.03 15.26 6.82
C TYR A 76 -4.61 13.87 6.45
N PRO A 77 -5.36 13.21 7.35
CA PRO A 77 -6.03 11.95 7.04
C PRO A 77 -7.12 12.11 5.98
N GLU A 78 -7.07 11.29 4.93
CA GLU A 78 -8.04 11.26 3.84
C GLU A 78 -8.77 9.93 3.79
N GLU A 79 -10.10 9.96 3.75
CA GLU A 79 -10.93 8.80 3.41
C GLU A 79 -10.61 8.34 1.97
N SER A 80 -10.24 7.07 1.82
CA SER A 80 -9.91 6.49 0.51
C SER A 80 -10.32 5.03 0.42
N TYR A 81 -10.55 4.55 -0.80
CA TYR A 81 -11.02 3.20 -1.07
C TYR A 81 -10.07 2.50 -2.03
N HIS A 82 -9.59 1.31 -1.64
CA HIS A 82 -8.57 0.57 -2.39
C HIS A 82 -9.00 -0.87 -2.63
N THR A 83 -8.63 -1.39 -3.79
CA THR A 83 -8.75 -2.82 -4.09
C THR A 83 -7.40 -3.48 -3.90
N PHE A 84 -7.33 -4.50 -3.06
CA PHE A 84 -6.16 -5.34 -2.85
C PHE A 84 -6.40 -6.72 -3.48
N SER A 85 -5.39 -7.28 -4.13
CA SER A 85 -5.42 -8.59 -4.79
C SER A 85 -4.05 -9.22 -4.84
#